data_AF-A0A7W1HL42-F1
#
_entry.id   AF-A0A7W1HL42-F1
#
_cell.length_a   1.000
_cell.length_b   1.000
_cell.length_c   1.000
_cell.angle_alpha   90.00
_cell.angle_beta   90.00
_cell.angle_gamma   90.00
#
_symmetry.space_group_name_H-M   'P 1'
#
loop_
_entity.id
_entity.type
_entity.pdbx_description
1 polymer ?
#
loop_
_entity_poly.entity_id
_entity_poly.type
_entity_poly.pdbx_seq_one_letter_code
_entity_poly.pdbx_strand_id
1 'polypeptide(L)'
;MIKTVLCLTLSLLTVVSLRAQSEPGQSPAIPVQPSPPPLAPTPASAAVVPGESALAKNPPPIDPKNIDTSVKPQDDFYEFANGHWLKNNPIPPEYSRWGSFNELIEKNNEALHEIAEKAAAAPADNPGQPDAKKAASTEVRMVGDFYASGMNEAQINSARLLPLKGELKRIDAISDLSALSKEIGRLHSLGIGAFFGFTSAQDDKDSTMVIAQAFQGGLGLPDRDYYTKEDDASKKLREQYVAHITRMLSILGDKPDVATAATVMKIETALAKPARTRVELRDPQKNYNKMSVAELEKLMPDFR
;
A
#
# COMPACT_ATOMS: atom_id res chain seq x y z
N MET A 1 25.10 -14.00 -3.15
CA MET A 1 24.03 -14.39 -2.21
C MET A 1 23.35 -13.16 -1.59
N ILE A 2 24.08 -12.19 -1.04
CA ILE A 2 23.51 -10.88 -0.60
C ILE A 2 23.04 -10.02 -1.79
N LYS A 3 23.74 -10.12 -2.93
CA LYS A 3 23.55 -9.29 -4.14
C LYS A 3 22.16 -9.37 -4.78
N THR A 4 21.46 -10.49 -4.69
CA THR A 4 20.23 -10.70 -5.48
C THR A 4 18.93 -10.49 -4.69
N VAL A 5 19.03 -10.33 -3.37
CA VAL A 5 17.86 -10.22 -2.46
C VAL A 5 17.31 -8.79 -2.44
N LEU A 6 18.16 -7.80 -2.71
CA LEU A 6 17.76 -6.38 -2.73
C LEU A 6 17.11 -5.94 -4.06
N CYS A 7 17.34 -6.64 -5.17
CA CYS A 7 16.68 -6.33 -6.46
C CYS A 7 15.15 -6.49 -6.40
N LEU A 8 14.64 -7.29 -5.47
CA LEU A 8 13.20 -7.57 -5.34
C LEU A 8 12.44 -6.52 -4.54
N THR A 9 13.08 -5.79 -3.63
CA THR A 9 12.42 -4.65 -2.95
C THR A 9 12.22 -3.46 -3.90
N LEU A 10 13.07 -3.36 -4.94
CA LEU A 10 12.92 -2.35 -6.00
C LEU A 10 11.85 -2.72 -7.05
N SER A 11 11.57 -4.02 -7.20
CA SER A 11 10.65 -4.55 -8.22
C SER A 11 9.21 -4.70 -7.72
N LEU A 12 8.96 -4.51 -6.41
CA LEU A 12 7.64 -4.61 -5.77
C LEU A 12 7.00 -3.25 -5.48
N LEU A 13 7.27 -2.23 -6.30
CA LEU A 13 6.48 -0.99 -6.30
C LEU A 13 5.15 -1.14 -7.08
N THR A 14 4.45 -2.25 -6.86
CA THR A 14 3.00 -2.36 -7.08
C THR A 14 2.42 -3.09 -5.88
N VAL A 15 2.22 -2.34 -4.79
CA VAL A 15 1.41 -2.80 -3.66
C VAL A 15 -0.05 -2.75 -4.11
N VAL A 16 -0.51 -3.79 -4.83
CA VAL A 16 -1.93 -4.13 -4.81
C VAL A 16 -2.16 -4.76 -3.44
N SER A 17 -2.62 -3.95 -2.49
CA SER A 17 -3.06 -4.42 -1.19
C SER A 17 -4.29 -5.32 -1.36
N LEU A 18 -4.07 -6.61 -1.64
CA LEU A 18 -5.10 -7.63 -1.51
C LEU A 18 -5.33 -7.89 -0.01
N ARG A 19 -6.24 -7.10 0.59
CA ARG A 19 -6.77 -7.44 1.92
C ARG A 19 -7.69 -8.65 1.77
N ALA A 20 -7.14 -9.85 1.95
CA ALA A 20 -7.93 -11.03 2.27
C ALA A 20 -8.56 -10.81 3.67
N GLN A 21 -9.88 -10.60 3.71
CA GLN A 21 -10.65 -10.70 4.93
C GLN A 21 -10.88 -12.21 5.19
N SER A 22 -10.31 -12.73 6.27
CA SER A 22 -10.75 -14.00 6.84
C SER A 22 -12.01 -13.75 7.66
N GLU A 23 -12.93 -14.72 7.64
CA GLU A 23 -14.21 -14.71 8.36
C GLU A 23 -14.06 -14.35 9.85
N PRO A 24 -15.07 -13.71 10.45
CA PRO A 24 -15.05 -13.34 11.86
C PRO A 24 -15.23 -14.58 12.74
N GLY A 25 -14.14 -15.03 13.37
CA GLY A 25 -14.24 -15.84 14.59
C GLY A 25 -14.90 -15.02 15.70
N GLN A 26 -15.81 -15.63 16.46
CA GLN A 26 -16.49 -14.98 17.59
C GLN A 26 -15.47 -14.49 18.63
N SER A 27 -15.39 -13.16 18.80
CA SER A 27 -14.66 -12.54 19.90
C SER A 27 -15.46 -12.64 21.20
N PRO A 28 -14.83 -13.00 22.33
CA PRO A 28 -15.47 -12.92 23.64
C PRO A 28 -15.69 -11.45 24.06
N ALA A 29 -16.76 -11.21 24.82
CA ALA A 29 -17.17 -9.88 25.27
C ALA A 29 -16.14 -9.22 26.19
N ILE A 30 -15.74 -7.99 25.87
CA ILE A 30 -14.88 -7.14 26.71
C ILE A 30 -15.76 -6.26 27.61
N PRO A 31 -15.45 -6.08 28.91
CA PRO A 31 -16.16 -5.16 29.78
C PRO A 31 -16.06 -3.71 29.28
N VAL A 32 -17.19 -3.01 29.22
CA VAL A 32 -17.28 -1.59 28.82
C VAL A 32 -16.66 -0.70 29.90
N GLN A 33 -15.58 0.01 29.56
CA GLN A 33 -15.11 1.16 30.35
C GLN A 33 -15.88 2.44 29.94
N PRO A 34 -16.17 3.35 30.87
CA PRO A 34 -16.88 4.60 30.56
C PRO A 34 -16.04 5.53 29.68
N SER A 35 -16.69 6.13 28.68
CA SER A 35 -16.08 7.07 27.74
C SER A 35 -15.53 8.32 28.45
N PRO A 36 -14.36 8.84 28.04
CA PRO A 36 -13.90 10.15 28.48
C PRO A 36 -14.80 11.28 27.94
N PRO A 37 -14.85 12.44 28.62
CA PRO A 37 -15.71 13.56 28.23
C PRO A 37 -15.31 14.18 26.88
N PRO A 38 -16.25 14.79 26.14
CA PRO A 38 -15.98 15.40 24.85
C PRO A 38 -15.02 16.59 24.97
N LEU A 39 -14.07 16.71 24.06
CA LEU A 39 -13.24 17.89 23.88
C LEU A 39 -14.09 19.07 23.38
N ALA A 40 -13.84 20.27 23.92
CA ALA A 40 -14.57 21.48 23.54
C ALA A 40 -14.30 21.88 22.07
N PRO A 41 -15.32 22.36 21.33
CA PRO A 41 -15.18 22.71 19.92
C PRO A 41 -14.31 23.97 19.73
N THR A 42 -13.31 23.86 18.86
CA THR A 42 -12.52 24.98 18.35
C THR A 42 -13.39 25.82 17.40
N PRO A 43 -13.28 27.17 17.35
CA PRO A 43 -14.11 27.99 16.47
C PRO A 43 -13.81 27.70 14.99
N ALA A 44 -14.85 27.43 14.21
CA ALA A 44 -14.77 27.24 12.76
C ALA A 44 -14.32 28.53 12.07
N SER A 45 -13.23 28.44 11.29
CA SER A 45 -12.88 29.47 10.31
C SER A 45 -13.88 29.44 9.15
N ALA A 46 -14.29 30.64 8.70
CA ALA A 46 -15.40 30.85 7.78
C ALA A 46 -15.28 30.05 6.47
N ALA A 47 -16.33 29.28 6.16
CA ALA A 47 -16.45 28.54 4.90
C ALA A 47 -16.71 29.50 3.73
N VAL A 48 -15.85 29.43 2.72
CA VAL A 48 -16.18 29.89 1.36
C VAL A 48 -17.21 28.91 0.81
N VAL A 49 -18.40 29.40 0.46
CA VAL A 49 -19.45 28.58 -0.17
C VAL A 49 -19.12 28.44 -1.67
N PRO A 50 -18.76 27.25 -2.19
CA PRO A 50 -18.73 27.04 -3.62
C PRO A 50 -20.17 26.84 -4.10
N GLY A 51 -20.53 27.47 -5.22
CA GLY A 51 -21.83 27.28 -5.85
C GLY A 51 -22.12 25.79 -6.09
N GLU A 52 -23.39 25.42 -5.94
CA GLU A 52 -23.92 24.06 -6.09
C GLU A 52 -23.38 23.42 -7.37
N SER A 53 -22.42 22.53 -7.21
CA SER A 53 -21.93 21.67 -8.28
C SER A 53 -23.09 20.78 -8.75
N ALA A 54 -23.18 20.55 -10.06
CA ALA A 54 -24.10 19.58 -10.67
C ALA A 54 -23.91 18.12 -10.19
N LEU A 55 -22.99 17.88 -9.25
CA LEU A 55 -22.85 16.66 -8.44
C LEU A 55 -24.01 16.45 -7.42
N ALA A 56 -24.94 17.39 -7.29
CA ALA A 56 -25.95 17.44 -6.23
C ALA A 56 -27.19 16.52 -6.40
N LYS A 57 -27.04 15.30 -6.92
CA LYS A 57 -28.06 14.25 -6.76
C LYS A 57 -27.42 12.92 -6.44
N ASN A 58 -27.07 12.73 -5.17
CA ASN A 58 -26.79 11.40 -4.66
C ASN A 58 -28.02 10.50 -4.93
N PRO A 59 -27.81 9.24 -5.35
CA PRO A 59 -28.90 8.30 -5.43
C PRO A 59 -29.56 8.16 -4.05
N PRO A 60 -30.83 7.71 -4.00
CA PRO A 60 -31.48 7.40 -2.74
C PRO A 60 -30.58 6.50 -1.86
N PRO A 61 -30.56 6.72 -0.53
CA PRO A 61 -29.69 5.94 0.37
C PRO A 61 -29.92 4.43 0.32
N ILE A 62 -31.13 4.01 -0.06
CA ILE A 62 -31.52 2.62 -0.26
C ILE A 62 -32.13 2.53 -1.65
N ASP A 63 -31.61 1.61 -2.47
CA ASP A 63 -32.26 1.21 -3.70
C ASP A 63 -33.10 -0.07 -3.44
N PRO A 64 -34.44 0.02 -3.44
CA PRO A 64 -35.30 -1.14 -3.21
C PRO A 64 -35.11 -2.27 -4.22
N LYS A 65 -34.52 -1.99 -5.39
CA LYS A 65 -34.24 -3.02 -6.40
C LYS A 65 -33.16 -4.02 -5.96
N ASN A 66 -32.31 -3.63 -5.01
CA ASN A 66 -31.25 -4.47 -4.48
C ASN A 66 -31.76 -5.51 -3.46
N ILE A 67 -32.96 -5.30 -2.92
CA ILE A 67 -33.59 -6.16 -1.90
C ILE A 67 -34.13 -7.43 -2.55
N ASP A 68 -33.72 -8.59 -2.05
CA ASP A 68 -34.27 -9.89 -2.41
C ASP A 68 -35.33 -10.31 -1.37
N THR A 69 -36.60 -10.09 -1.72
CA THR A 69 -37.74 -10.42 -0.84
C THR A 69 -38.09 -11.90 -0.78
N SER A 70 -37.38 -12.77 -1.53
CA SER A 70 -37.53 -14.22 -1.40
C SER A 70 -36.85 -14.77 -0.14
N VAL A 71 -35.92 -14.02 0.45
CA VAL A 71 -35.24 -14.35 1.70
C VAL A 71 -35.89 -13.56 2.84
N LYS A 72 -36.13 -14.19 3.99
CA LYS A 72 -36.64 -13.47 5.16
C LYS A 72 -35.49 -12.70 5.83
N PRO A 73 -35.68 -11.43 6.22
CA PRO A 73 -34.64 -10.64 6.88
C PRO A 73 -34.16 -11.23 8.21
N GLN A 74 -34.97 -12.08 8.87
CA GLN A 74 -34.61 -12.76 10.11
C GLN A 74 -33.69 -13.97 9.90
N ASP A 75 -33.72 -14.56 8.70
CA ASP A 75 -32.94 -15.75 8.37
C ASP A 75 -31.55 -15.35 7.87
N ASP A 76 -31.51 -14.40 6.92
CA ASP A 76 -30.27 -13.79 6.43
C ASP A 76 -30.55 -12.34 5.98
N PHE A 77 -30.18 -11.38 6.83
CA PHE A 77 -30.38 -9.97 6.52
C PHE A 77 -29.47 -9.48 5.38
N TYR A 78 -28.29 -10.07 5.19
CA TYR A 78 -27.36 -9.65 4.15
C TYR A 78 -27.89 -10.03 2.77
N GLU A 79 -28.36 -11.26 2.60
CA GLU A 79 -28.96 -11.72 1.34
C GLU A 79 -30.32 -11.04 1.10
N PHE A 80 -31.14 -10.84 2.13
CA PHE A 80 -32.38 -10.05 1.98
C PHE A 80 -32.09 -8.63 1.47
N ALA A 81 -31.11 -7.93 2.07
CA ALA A 81 -30.84 -6.53 1.73
C ALA A 81 -30.09 -6.36 0.40
N ASN A 82 -29.24 -7.32 0.02
CA ASN A 82 -28.29 -7.18 -1.10
C ASN A 82 -28.42 -8.25 -2.20
N GLY A 83 -29.27 -9.26 -2.04
CA GLY A 83 -29.27 -10.46 -2.89
C GLY A 83 -29.47 -10.16 -4.38
N HIS A 84 -30.35 -9.22 -4.73
CA HIS A 84 -30.48 -8.80 -6.13
C HIS A 84 -29.28 -7.99 -6.62
N TRP A 85 -28.65 -7.19 -5.76
CA TRP A 85 -27.42 -6.47 -6.13
C TRP A 85 -26.30 -7.48 -6.42
N LEU A 86 -26.10 -8.48 -5.57
CA LEU A 86 -25.08 -9.51 -5.75
C LEU A 86 -25.26 -10.28 -7.06
N LYS A 87 -26.50 -10.63 -7.41
CA LYS A 87 -26.83 -11.32 -8.67
C LYS A 87 -26.53 -10.47 -9.91
N ASN A 88 -26.76 -9.16 -9.82
CA ASN A 88 -26.64 -8.25 -10.95
C ASN A 88 -25.26 -7.60 -11.10
N ASN A 89 -24.39 -7.72 -10.11
CA ASN A 89 -23.08 -7.08 -10.08
C ASN A 89 -21.97 -8.13 -9.89
N PRO A 90 -21.71 -8.98 -10.91
CA PRO A 90 -20.59 -9.91 -10.85
C PRO A 90 -19.28 -9.13 -10.70
N ILE A 91 -18.28 -9.75 -10.06
CA ILE A 91 -16.96 -9.14 -9.90
C ILE A 91 -16.34 -8.95 -11.30
N PRO A 92 -16.05 -7.71 -11.73
CA PRO A 92 -15.44 -7.50 -13.03
C PRO A 92 -14.03 -8.13 -13.08
N PRO A 93 -13.57 -8.64 -14.24
CA PRO A 93 -12.33 -9.42 -14.36
C PRO A 93 -11.07 -8.75 -13.81
N GLU A 94 -11.04 -7.42 -13.83
CA GLU A 94 -9.94 -6.57 -13.36
C GLU A 94 -9.91 -6.37 -11.83
N TYR A 95 -10.94 -6.80 -11.09
CA TYR A 95 -11.01 -6.71 -9.64
C TYR A 95 -11.03 -8.10 -8.97
N SER A 96 -10.46 -8.18 -7.76
CA SER A 96 -10.56 -9.38 -6.93
C SER A 96 -11.79 -9.39 -6.02
N ARG A 97 -12.51 -8.26 -5.95
CA ARG A 97 -13.74 -8.05 -5.17
C ARG A 97 -14.49 -6.85 -5.75
N TRP A 98 -15.82 -6.86 -5.61
CA TRP A 98 -16.67 -5.77 -6.06
C TRP A 98 -17.75 -5.46 -5.02
N GLY A 99 -18.08 -4.18 -4.88
CA GLY A 99 -18.93 -3.68 -3.81
C GLY A 99 -19.09 -2.17 -3.87
N SER A 100 -19.95 -1.62 -3.00
CA SER A 100 -20.22 -0.18 -2.94
C SER A 100 -18.97 0.69 -2.75
N PHE A 101 -17.98 0.23 -1.98
CA PHE A 101 -16.70 0.93 -1.84
C PHE A 101 -15.91 0.98 -3.14
N ASN A 102 -15.93 -0.09 -3.94
CA ASN A 102 -15.28 -0.12 -5.24
C ASN A 102 -15.99 0.84 -6.21
N GLU A 103 -17.33 0.80 -6.28
CA GLU A 103 -18.10 1.73 -7.11
C GLU A 103 -17.82 3.20 -6.78
N LEU A 104 -17.71 3.53 -5.49
CA LEU A 104 -17.37 4.88 -5.06
C LEU A 104 -15.93 5.26 -5.43
N ILE A 105 -14.98 4.33 -5.28
CA ILE A 105 -13.59 4.55 -5.70
C ILE A 105 -13.53 4.83 -7.20
N GLU A 106 -14.24 4.08 -8.04
CA GLU A 106 -14.21 4.30 -9.49
C GLU A 106 -14.83 5.64 -9.89
N LYS A 107 -15.97 6.02 -9.31
CA LYS A 107 -16.55 7.36 -9.55
C LYS A 107 -15.59 8.48 -9.15
N ASN A 108 -14.86 8.30 -8.05
CA ASN A 108 -13.83 9.25 -7.65
C ASN A 108 -12.64 9.23 -8.62
N ASN A 109 -12.21 8.06 -9.10
CA ASN A 109 -11.14 7.94 -10.08
C ASN A 109 -11.50 8.63 -11.39
N GLU A 110 -12.74 8.52 -11.88
CA GLU A 110 -13.22 9.25 -13.05
C GLU A 110 -13.11 10.77 -12.86
N ALA A 111 -13.58 11.28 -11.71
CA ALA A 111 -13.48 12.71 -11.40
C ALA A 111 -12.01 13.18 -11.29
N LEU A 112 -11.15 12.38 -10.66
CA LEU A 112 -9.73 12.66 -10.53
C LEU A 112 -9.01 12.61 -11.88
N HIS A 113 -9.39 11.66 -12.74
CA HIS A 113 -8.87 11.53 -14.10
C HIS A 113 -9.19 12.80 -14.90
N GLU A 114 -10.44 13.29 -14.87
CA GLU A 114 -10.79 14.55 -15.52
C GLU A 114 -9.98 15.74 -14.99
N ILE A 115 -9.75 15.82 -13.68
CA ILE A 115 -8.96 16.90 -13.06
C ILE A 115 -7.51 16.83 -13.55
N ALA A 116 -6.93 15.63 -13.57
CA ALA A 116 -5.54 15.40 -13.97
C ALA A 116 -5.32 15.69 -15.46
N GLU A 117 -6.25 15.28 -16.34
CA GLU A 117 -6.23 15.62 -17.77
C GLU A 117 -6.30 17.13 -18.00
N LYS A 118 -7.22 17.83 -17.31
CA LYS A 118 -7.33 19.29 -17.38
C LYS A 118 -6.05 19.98 -16.89
N ALA A 119 -5.42 19.44 -15.84
CA ALA A 119 -4.16 19.95 -15.32
C ALA A 119 -3.00 19.74 -16.30
N ALA A 120 -2.90 18.56 -16.92
CA ALA A 120 -1.87 18.23 -17.92
C ALA A 120 -2.01 19.04 -19.22
N ALA A 121 -3.24 19.39 -19.60
CA ALA A 121 -3.53 20.21 -20.77
C ALA A 121 -3.43 21.73 -20.52
N ALA A 122 -3.21 22.16 -19.27
CA ALA A 122 -3.19 23.58 -18.94
C ALA A 122 -1.98 24.29 -19.58
N PRO A 123 -2.13 25.53 -20.09
CA PRO A 123 -1.02 26.25 -20.72
C PRO A 123 0.13 26.45 -19.73
N ALA A 124 1.35 26.14 -20.17
CA ALA A 124 2.55 26.48 -19.43
C ALA A 124 2.68 28.02 -19.30
N ASP A 125 3.28 28.48 -18.20
CA ASP A 125 3.72 29.87 -18.05
C ASP A 125 4.46 30.32 -19.32
N ASN A 126 4.04 31.43 -19.91
CA ASN A 126 4.81 32.10 -20.96
C ASN A 126 5.65 33.21 -20.29
N PRO A 127 6.94 32.98 -19.99
CA PRO A 127 7.84 34.01 -19.47
C PRO A 127 8.11 35.03 -20.58
N GLY A 128 7.20 36.00 -20.74
CA GLY A 128 7.28 37.02 -21.79
C GLY A 128 5.99 37.79 -22.06
N GLN A 129 4.84 37.36 -21.52
CA GLN A 129 3.58 38.11 -21.63
C GLN A 129 3.06 38.53 -20.24
N PRO A 130 3.16 39.82 -19.87
CA PRO A 130 2.70 40.31 -18.56
C PRO A 130 1.17 40.27 -18.38
N ASP A 131 0.41 40.00 -19.46
CA ASP A 131 -1.05 39.82 -19.44
C ASP A 131 -1.48 38.34 -19.63
N ALA A 132 -0.67 37.39 -19.13
CA ALA A 132 -1.04 35.98 -19.10
C ALA A 132 -2.25 35.75 -18.15
N LYS A 133 -3.47 36.00 -18.65
CA LYS A 133 -4.70 35.56 -17.99
C LYS A 133 -4.68 34.04 -17.90
N LYS A 134 -4.36 33.55 -16.69
CA LYS A 134 -4.46 32.18 -16.18
C LYS A 134 -3.40 31.20 -16.70
N ALA A 135 -2.13 31.43 -16.36
CA ALA A 135 -1.23 30.29 -16.22
C ALA A 135 -1.70 29.41 -15.04
N ALA A 136 -1.49 28.10 -15.15
CA ALA A 136 -1.77 27.17 -14.06
C ALA A 136 -0.91 27.49 -12.84
N SER A 137 -1.43 27.29 -11.62
CA SER A 137 -0.57 27.39 -10.44
C SER A 137 0.54 26.33 -10.50
N THR A 138 1.63 26.57 -9.78
CA THR A 138 2.76 25.63 -9.72
C THR A 138 2.30 24.22 -9.31
N GLU A 139 1.35 24.13 -8.37
CA GLU A 139 0.79 22.88 -7.88
C GLU A 139 -0.03 22.15 -8.96
N VAL A 140 -0.86 22.88 -9.71
CA VAL A 140 -1.62 22.30 -10.84
C VAL A 140 -0.67 21.77 -11.91
N ARG A 141 0.41 22.50 -12.21
CA ARG A 141 1.44 22.02 -13.14
C ARG A 141 2.11 20.74 -12.63
N MET A 142 2.49 20.68 -11.35
CA MET A 142 3.09 19.48 -10.76
C MET A 142 2.17 18.25 -10.88
N VAL A 143 0.85 18.43 -10.65
CA VAL A 143 -0.14 17.37 -10.84
C VAL A 143 -0.21 16.94 -12.31
N GLY A 144 -0.30 17.90 -13.23
CA GLY A 144 -0.36 17.64 -14.67
C GLY A 144 0.89 16.91 -15.18
N ASP A 145 2.07 17.37 -14.82
CA ASP A 145 3.36 16.77 -15.21
C ASP A 145 3.51 15.35 -14.63
N PHE A 146 3.14 15.14 -13.36
CA PHE A 146 3.19 13.82 -12.73
C PHE A 146 2.24 12.85 -13.42
N TYR A 147 1.01 13.26 -13.67
CA TYR A 147 0.03 12.45 -14.39
C TYR A 147 0.48 12.12 -15.81
N ALA A 148 0.94 13.11 -16.57
CA ALA A 148 1.45 12.93 -17.94
C ALA A 148 2.66 11.99 -17.99
N SER A 149 3.51 11.99 -16.95
CA SER A 149 4.65 11.07 -16.86
C SER A 149 4.21 9.59 -16.78
N GLY A 150 3.09 9.30 -16.13
CA GLY A 150 2.52 7.95 -16.03
C GLY A 150 1.76 7.53 -17.29
N MET A 151 1.13 8.46 -18.00
CA MET A 151 0.36 8.19 -19.21
C MET A 151 1.23 8.03 -20.47
N ASN A 152 2.50 8.45 -20.43
CA ASN A 152 3.40 8.34 -21.57
C ASN A 152 4.00 6.93 -21.72
N GLU A 153 3.15 5.97 -22.07
CA GLU A 153 3.55 4.56 -22.26
C GLU A 153 4.65 4.39 -23.31
N ALA A 154 4.64 5.19 -24.38
CA ALA A 154 5.67 5.12 -25.42
C ALA A 154 7.07 5.45 -24.87
N GLN A 155 7.18 6.48 -24.03
CA GLN A 155 8.42 6.83 -23.36
C GLN A 155 8.82 5.76 -22.35
N ILE A 156 7.89 5.25 -21.54
CA ILE A 156 8.15 4.18 -20.56
C ILE A 156 8.67 2.93 -21.26
N ASN A 157 8.00 2.48 -22.32
CA ASN A 157 8.37 1.30 -23.12
C ASN A 157 9.71 1.47 -23.84
N SER A 158 10.04 2.68 -24.28
CA SER A 158 11.35 3.00 -24.87
C SER A 158 12.46 3.03 -23.83
N ALA A 159 12.20 3.62 -22.65
CA ALA A 159 13.16 3.73 -21.57
C ALA A 159 13.52 2.37 -20.96
N ARG A 160 12.58 1.41 -20.94
CA ARG A 160 12.78 0.06 -20.37
C ARG A 160 13.42 0.15 -18.97
N LEU A 161 14.55 -0.54 -18.78
CA LEU A 161 15.27 -0.60 -17.51
C LEU A 161 16.25 0.56 -17.28
N LEU A 162 16.36 1.53 -18.21
CA LEU A 162 17.32 2.62 -18.10
C LEU A 162 17.22 3.38 -16.76
N PRO A 163 16.02 3.71 -16.24
CA PRO A 163 15.89 4.40 -14.96
C PRO A 163 16.39 3.58 -13.76
N LEU A 164 16.38 2.24 -13.85
CA LEU A 164 16.79 1.35 -12.76
C LEU A 164 18.29 1.02 -12.77
N LYS A 165 19.03 1.30 -13.85
CA LYS A 165 20.45 0.93 -13.98
C LYS A 165 21.33 1.42 -12.83
N GLY A 166 21.08 2.65 -12.36
CA GLY A 166 21.83 3.23 -11.24
C GLY A 166 21.62 2.46 -9.94
N GLU A 167 20.37 2.08 -9.68
CA GLU A 167 19.98 1.33 -8.48
C GLU A 167 20.52 -0.10 -8.51
N LEU A 168 20.38 -0.80 -9.65
CA LEU A 168 20.94 -2.14 -9.82
C LEU A 168 22.47 -2.14 -9.63
N LYS A 169 23.18 -1.14 -10.15
CA LYS A 169 24.63 -1.02 -9.96
C LYS A 169 25.01 -0.81 -8.49
N ARG A 170 24.20 -0.09 -7.70
CA ARG A 170 24.43 0.07 -6.26
C ARG A 170 24.28 -1.26 -5.53
N ILE A 171 23.25 -2.02 -5.89
CA ILE A 171 22.98 -3.35 -5.34
C ILE A 171 24.12 -4.32 -5.68
N ASP A 172 24.59 -4.33 -6.93
CA ASP A 172 25.69 -5.19 -7.40
C ASP A 172 27.02 -4.93 -6.68
N ALA A 173 27.23 -3.68 -6.23
CA ALA A 173 28.42 -3.25 -5.52
C ALA A 173 28.45 -3.69 -4.05
N ILE A 174 27.33 -4.20 -3.50
CA ILE A 174 27.28 -4.71 -2.13
C ILE A 174 28.14 -5.98 -2.03
N SER A 175 29.16 -5.92 -1.18
CA SER A 175 30.15 -7.00 -1.01
C SER A 175 30.24 -7.53 0.41
N ASP A 176 29.68 -6.82 1.39
CA ASP A 176 29.68 -7.18 2.79
C ASP A 176 28.42 -6.67 3.52
N LEU A 177 28.28 -7.04 4.80
CA LEU A 177 27.13 -6.67 5.63
C LEU A 177 27.08 -5.16 5.93
N SER A 178 28.22 -4.46 6.03
CA SER A 178 28.21 -3.01 6.28
C SER A 178 27.70 -2.25 5.06
N ALA A 179 28.11 -2.65 3.86
CA ALA A 179 27.58 -2.13 2.61
C ALA A 179 26.08 -2.41 2.49
N LEU A 180 25.62 -3.60 2.93
CA LEU A 180 24.21 -3.95 2.96
C LEU A 180 23.40 -3.04 3.90
N SER A 181 23.84 -2.86 5.15
CA SER A 181 23.15 -1.96 6.11
C SER A 181 23.03 -0.54 5.59
N LYS A 182 24.10 0.00 4.99
CA LYS A 182 24.10 1.34 4.39
C LYS A 182 23.10 1.45 3.26
N GLU A 183 23.03 0.43 2.40
CA GLU A 183 22.07 0.43 1.31
C GLU A 183 20.63 0.29 1.81
N ILE A 184 20.37 -0.52 2.84
CA ILE A 184 19.07 -0.59 3.51
C ILE A 184 18.66 0.78 4.04
N GLY A 185 19.57 1.48 4.73
CA GLY A 185 19.32 2.85 5.21
C GLY A 185 18.98 3.83 4.07
N ARG A 186 19.70 3.74 2.95
CA ARG A 186 19.41 4.55 1.75
C ARG A 186 18.04 4.22 1.17
N LEU A 187 17.70 2.94 1.02
CA LEU A 187 16.39 2.52 0.52
C LEU A 187 15.25 3.02 1.41
N HIS A 188 15.41 2.94 2.73
CA HIS A 188 14.46 3.54 3.67
C HIS A 188 14.31 5.05 3.49
N SER A 189 15.39 5.78 3.21
CA SER A 189 15.30 7.23 2.91
C SER A 189 14.53 7.56 1.63
N LEU A 190 14.37 6.57 0.74
CA LEU A 190 13.55 6.65 -0.48
C LEU A 190 12.13 6.08 -0.29
N GLY A 191 11.77 5.65 0.92
CA GLY A 191 10.48 5.00 1.21
C GLY A 191 10.40 3.54 0.76
N ILE A 192 11.51 2.91 0.39
CA ILE A 192 11.58 1.51 -0.05
C ILE A 192 11.89 0.64 1.16
N GLY A 193 10.91 -0.11 1.65
CA GLY A 193 11.07 -1.01 2.80
C GLY A 193 11.97 -2.20 2.47
N ALA A 194 13.14 -2.29 3.11
CA ALA A 194 14.08 -3.38 2.95
C ALA A 194 14.29 -4.11 4.29
N PHE A 195 13.96 -5.40 4.33
CA PHE A 195 13.97 -6.28 5.53
C PHE A 195 12.99 -5.91 6.65
N PHE A 196 12.81 -4.63 6.95
CA PHE A 196 11.88 -4.13 7.96
C PHE A 196 11.31 -2.79 7.52
N GLY A 197 10.24 -2.35 8.18
CA GLY A 197 9.71 -1.00 8.00
C GLY A 197 10.41 -0.02 8.95
N PHE A 198 10.71 1.17 8.47
CA PHE A 198 11.30 2.24 9.27
C PHE A 198 10.68 3.58 8.89
N THR A 199 10.17 4.31 9.88
CA THR A 199 9.49 5.58 9.66
C THR A 199 9.62 6.52 10.85
N SER A 200 9.20 7.78 10.68
CA SER A 200 9.01 8.73 11.76
C SER A 200 7.51 8.90 12.03
N ALA A 201 7.08 8.65 13.26
CA ALA A 201 5.69 8.82 13.66
C ALA A 201 5.60 9.25 15.13
N GLN A 202 4.39 9.66 15.56
CA GLN A 202 4.15 10.07 16.94
C GLN A 202 4.44 8.90 17.90
N ASP A 203 4.96 9.20 19.10
CA ASP A 203 5.12 8.20 20.14
C ASP A 203 3.75 7.83 20.74
N ASP A 204 3.40 6.54 20.74
CA ASP A 204 2.09 6.07 21.22
C ASP A 204 1.82 6.42 22.70
N LYS A 205 2.87 6.67 23.51
CA LYS A 205 2.73 7.08 24.92
C LYS A 205 2.99 8.56 25.16
N ASP A 206 3.46 9.29 24.15
CA ASP A 206 3.63 10.74 24.20
C ASP A 206 3.37 11.34 22.81
N SER A 207 2.11 11.66 22.53
CA SER A 207 1.71 12.19 21.22
C SER A 207 2.28 13.58 20.91
N THR A 208 3.00 14.22 21.86
CA THR A 208 3.65 15.51 21.62
C THR A 208 5.02 15.36 20.96
N MET A 209 5.56 14.14 20.90
CA MET A 209 6.86 13.85 20.31
C MET A 209 6.75 12.93 19.09
N VAL A 210 7.68 13.13 18.14
CA VAL A 210 7.90 12.23 17.00
C VAL A 210 9.15 11.40 17.29
N ILE A 211 9.03 10.09 17.12
CA ILE A 211 10.13 9.14 17.28
C ILE A 211 10.36 8.36 15.98
N ALA A 212 11.54 7.78 15.85
CA ALA A 212 11.78 6.74 14.87
C ALA A 212 11.07 5.45 15.31
N GLN A 213 10.37 4.80 14.38
CA GLN A 213 9.67 3.54 14.60
C GLN A 213 10.18 2.50 13.61
N ALA A 214 10.59 1.34 14.12
CA ALA A 214 10.91 0.16 13.34
C ALA A 214 9.84 -0.91 13.55
N PHE A 215 9.42 -1.60 12.49
CA PHE A 215 8.38 -2.63 12.55
C PHE A 215 8.65 -3.77 11.56
N GLN A 216 8.05 -4.94 11.81
CA GLN A 216 8.25 -6.12 10.97
C GLN A 216 7.86 -5.85 9.50
N GLY A 217 8.69 -6.32 8.57
CA GLY A 217 8.51 -6.11 7.14
C GLY A 217 9.36 -7.08 6.32
N GLY A 218 9.73 -6.66 5.11
CA GLY A 218 10.63 -7.44 4.25
C GLY A 218 10.03 -8.70 3.64
N LEU A 219 8.70 -8.82 3.62
CA LEU A 219 7.96 -9.92 2.99
C LEU A 219 7.33 -9.42 1.69
N GLY A 220 7.44 -10.19 0.60
CA GLY A 220 6.74 -9.88 -0.65
C GLY A 220 5.33 -10.49 -0.74
N LEU A 221 4.99 -11.47 0.10
CA LEU A 221 3.62 -11.93 0.31
C LEU A 221 2.95 -11.17 1.47
N PRO A 222 1.61 -11.04 1.48
CA PRO A 222 0.93 -10.05 2.33
C PRO A 222 1.02 -10.27 3.85
N ASP A 223 1.38 -11.46 4.31
CA ASP A 223 1.40 -11.84 5.72
C ASP A 223 2.34 -13.02 5.98
N ARG A 224 2.83 -13.16 7.21
CA ARG A 224 3.69 -14.28 7.65
C ARG A 224 3.06 -15.65 7.43
N ASP A 225 1.74 -15.76 7.48
CA ASP A 225 1.04 -17.04 7.40
C ASP A 225 1.17 -17.66 6.00
N TYR A 226 1.34 -16.84 4.95
CA TYR A 226 1.60 -17.33 3.60
C TYR A 226 2.93 -18.11 3.49
N TYR A 227 3.87 -17.85 4.39
CA TYR A 227 5.16 -18.53 4.46
C TYR A 227 5.16 -19.76 5.37
N THR A 228 4.24 -19.82 6.33
CA THR A 228 4.29 -20.78 7.44
C THR A 228 3.16 -21.80 7.44
N LYS A 229 2.05 -21.54 6.74
CA LYS A 229 0.97 -22.52 6.58
C LYS A 229 1.36 -23.64 5.61
N GLU A 230 0.99 -24.86 5.97
CA GLU A 230 1.36 -26.08 5.26
C GLU A 230 0.21 -26.71 4.44
N ASP A 231 -0.94 -26.02 4.35
CA ASP A 231 -2.02 -26.44 3.46
C ASP A 231 -1.64 -26.33 1.98
N ASP A 232 -2.33 -27.09 1.13
CA ASP A 232 -2.01 -27.22 -0.29
C ASP A 232 -2.14 -25.89 -1.05
N ALA A 233 -3.10 -25.04 -0.66
CA ALA A 233 -3.27 -23.72 -1.28
C ALA A 233 -2.07 -22.81 -0.97
N SER A 234 -1.60 -22.81 0.28
CA SER A 234 -0.42 -22.06 0.71
C SER A 234 0.86 -22.55 0.02
N LYS A 235 1.05 -23.87 -0.11
CA LYS A 235 2.19 -24.44 -0.85
C LYS A 235 2.17 -24.04 -2.31
N LYS A 236 1.02 -24.19 -2.98
CA LYS A 236 0.82 -23.78 -4.38
C LYS A 236 1.06 -22.29 -4.59
N LEU A 237 0.62 -21.44 -3.67
CA LEU A 237 0.88 -20.00 -3.74
C LEU A 237 2.38 -19.69 -3.68
N ARG A 238 3.13 -20.35 -2.78
CA ARG A 238 4.59 -20.17 -2.69
C ARG A 238 5.30 -20.60 -3.97
N GLU A 239 4.87 -21.69 -4.61
CA GLU A 239 5.38 -22.11 -5.92
C GLU A 239 5.13 -21.03 -6.99
N GLN A 240 3.91 -20.47 -7.03
CA GLN A 240 3.55 -19.38 -7.95
C GLN A 240 4.34 -18.10 -7.68
N TYR A 241 4.62 -17.79 -6.42
CA TYR A 241 5.43 -16.65 -6.01
C TYR A 241 6.88 -16.80 -6.47
N VAL A 242 7.50 -17.96 -6.25
CA VAL A 242 8.85 -18.26 -6.77
C VAL A 242 8.90 -18.16 -8.30
N ALA A 243 7.87 -18.65 -9.00
CA ALA A 243 7.77 -18.51 -10.44
C ALA A 243 7.58 -17.05 -10.89
N HIS A 244 6.86 -16.23 -10.12
CA HIS A 244 6.75 -14.80 -10.37
C HIS A 244 8.11 -14.11 -10.22
N ILE A 245 8.83 -14.34 -9.12
CA ILE A 245 10.18 -13.79 -8.91
C ILE A 245 11.13 -14.17 -10.05
N THR A 246 11.13 -15.45 -10.45
CA THR A 246 11.96 -15.95 -11.55
C THR A 246 11.70 -15.19 -12.86
N ARG A 247 10.41 -14.91 -13.16
CA ARG A 247 10.03 -14.11 -14.34
C ARG A 247 10.48 -12.67 -14.22
N MET A 248 10.34 -12.05 -13.06
CA MET A 248 10.81 -10.67 -12.82
C MET A 248 12.32 -10.54 -13.02
N LEU A 249 13.10 -11.49 -12.49
CA LEU A 249 14.56 -11.55 -12.72
C LEU A 249 14.89 -11.71 -14.20
N SER A 250 14.12 -12.51 -14.93
CA SER A 250 14.30 -12.69 -16.39
C SER A 250 14.05 -11.39 -17.17
N ILE A 251 13.08 -10.57 -16.73
CA ILE A 251 12.78 -9.26 -17.33
C ILE A 251 13.95 -8.27 -17.11
N LEU A 252 14.68 -8.38 -15.99
CA LEU A 252 15.83 -7.53 -15.68
C LEU A 252 17.06 -7.79 -16.57
N GLY A 253 16.98 -8.76 -17.48
CA GLY A 253 18.06 -9.12 -18.41
C GLY A 253 18.91 -10.30 -17.94
N ASP A 254 18.59 -10.88 -16.79
CA ASP A 254 19.18 -12.14 -16.35
C ASP A 254 18.53 -13.33 -17.07
N LYS A 255 19.25 -14.45 -17.14
CA LYS A 255 18.61 -15.73 -17.48
C LYS A 255 17.65 -16.11 -16.33
N PRO A 256 16.60 -16.91 -16.58
CA PRO A 256 15.76 -17.42 -15.52
C PRO A 256 16.58 -18.01 -14.37
N ASP A 257 16.63 -17.31 -13.23
CA ASP A 257 17.43 -17.69 -12.07
C ASP A 257 16.53 -18.19 -10.95
N VAL A 258 16.14 -19.45 -11.10
CA VAL A 258 15.32 -20.18 -10.11
C VAL A 258 16.06 -20.30 -8.77
N ALA A 259 17.39 -20.38 -8.77
CA ALA A 259 18.17 -20.52 -7.54
C ALA A 259 18.15 -19.24 -6.71
N THR A 260 18.23 -18.09 -7.36
CA THR A 260 18.00 -16.79 -6.71
C THR A 260 16.57 -16.69 -6.17
N ALA A 261 15.56 -17.02 -6.97
CA ALA A 261 14.17 -16.95 -6.54
C ALA A 261 13.90 -17.82 -5.29
N ALA A 262 14.47 -19.03 -5.26
CA ALA A 262 14.42 -19.91 -4.09
C ALA A 262 15.16 -19.32 -2.88
N THR A 263 16.28 -18.62 -3.10
CA THR A 263 17.03 -17.93 -2.04
C THR A 263 16.22 -16.80 -1.43
N VAL A 264 15.52 -16.01 -2.25
CA VAL A 264 14.63 -14.95 -1.79
C VAL A 264 13.52 -15.54 -0.93
N MET A 265 12.83 -16.57 -1.43
CA MET A 265 11.79 -17.28 -0.69
C MET A 265 12.30 -17.81 0.67
N LYS A 266 13.52 -18.34 0.70
CA LYS A 266 14.16 -18.81 1.94
C LYS A 266 14.39 -17.67 2.95
N ILE A 267 14.88 -16.52 2.49
CA ILE A 267 15.14 -15.36 3.33
C ILE A 267 13.84 -14.78 3.87
N GLU A 268 12.85 -14.55 3.00
CA GLU A 268 11.54 -14.06 3.42
C GLU A 268 10.86 -15.03 4.40
N THR A 269 10.99 -16.35 4.18
CA THR A 269 10.50 -17.36 5.15
C THR A 269 11.21 -17.24 6.50
N ALA A 270 12.52 -16.99 6.50
CA ALA A 270 13.29 -16.80 7.73
C ALA A 270 12.87 -15.52 8.48
N LEU A 271 12.47 -14.46 7.77
CA LEU A 271 11.89 -13.24 8.36
C LEU A 271 10.45 -13.48 8.87
N ALA A 272 9.64 -14.23 8.13
CA ALA A 272 8.24 -14.49 8.47
C ALA A 272 8.07 -15.38 9.71
N LYS A 273 8.96 -16.36 9.93
CA LYS A 273 8.88 -17.28 11.07
C LYS A 273 8.81 -16.57 12.43
N PRO A 274 9.76 -15.68 12.79
CA PRO A 274 9.73 -14.94 14.05
C PRO A 274 8.79 -13.73 14.06
N ALA A 275 8.20 -13.36 12.92
CA ALA A 275 7.26 -12.24 12.84
C ALA A 275 6.01 -12.52 13.69
N ARG A 276 5.43 -11.48 14.28
CA ARG A 276 4.19 -11.57 15.05
C ARG A 276 3.00 -11.82 14.13
N THR A 277 2.04 -12.59 14.62
CA THR A 277 0.73 -12.79 13.97
C THR A 277 -0.08 -11.50 13.96
N ARG A 278 -1.06 -11.42 13.05
CA ARG A 278 -1.99 -10.27 13.00
C ARG A 278 -2.74 -10.05 14.30
N VAL A 279 -2.98 -11.10 15.09
CA VAL A 279 -3.64 -11.00 16.39
C VAL A 279 -2.71 -10.37 17.41
N GLU A 280 -1.46 -10.82 17.48
CA GLU A 280 -0.45 -10.25 18.38
C GLU A 280 -0.12 -8.79 18.04
N LEU A 281 -0.14 -8.42 16.75
CA LEU A 281 0.05 -7.04 16.29
C LEU A 281 -1.08 -6.09 16.72
N ARG A 282 -2.23 -6.60 17.18
CA ARG A 282 -3.34 -5.77 17.69
C ARG A 282 -3.21 -5.39 19.16
N ASP A 283 -2.23 -5.91 19.88
CA ASP A 283 -1.97 -5.55 21.29
C ASP A 283 -0.99 -4.37 21.34
N PRO A 284 -1.45 -3.12 21.50
CA PRO A 284 -0.57 -1.95 21.46
C PRO A 284 0.46 -1.97 22.60
N GLN A 285 0.13 -2.53 23.75
CA GLN A 285 1.05 -2.57 24.89
C GLN A 285 2.21 -3.51 24.64
N LYS A 286 1.96 -4.67 24.02
CA LYS A 286 3.04 -5.60 23.64
C LYS A 286 3.86 -5.11 22.46
N ASN A 287 3.31 -4.27 21.59
CA ASN A 287 4.00 -3.75 20.41
C ASN A 287 4.80 -2.47 20.70
N TYR A 288 4.53 -1.79 21.81
CA TYR A 288 5.30 -0.62 22.25
C TYR A 288 6.60 -1.02 22.99
N ASN A 289 7.74 -0.92 22.31
CA ASN A 289 9.05 -1.30 22.85
C ASN A 289 10.07 -0.16 22.68
N LYS A 290 9.84 0.97 23.36
CA LYS A 290 10.72 2.15 23.30
C LYS A 290 12.08 1.84 23.92
N MET A 291 13.14 2.17 23.19
CA MET A 291 14.53 2.02 23.62
C MET A 291 15.39 3.13 23.03
N SER A 292 16.55 3.37 23.64
CA SER A 292 17.59 4.25 23.11
C SER A 292 18.34 3.59 21.95
N VAL A 293 19.04 4.39 21.14
CA VAL A 293 19.90 3.88 20.05
C VAL A 293 20.97 2.93 20.60
N ALA A 294 21.57 3.25 21.75
CA ALA A 294 22.58 2.41 22.37
C ALA A 294 22.03 1.04 22.84
N GLU A 295 20.76 0.96 23.22
CA GLU A 295 20.09 -0.31 23.53
C GLU A 295 19.81 -1.11 22.27
N LEU A 296 19.38 -0.44 21.19
CA LEU A 296 19.17 -1.07 19.89
C LEU A 296 20.47 -1.65 19.30
N GLU A 297 21.57 -0.90 19.38
CA GLU A 297 22.91 -1.35 18.94
C GLU A 297 23.36 -2.61 19.69
N LYS A 298 23.01 -2.74 20.98
CA LYS A 298 23.30 -3.94 21.78
C LYS A 298 22.40 -5.11 21.40
N LEU A 299 21.15 -4.86 21.01
CA LEU A 299 20.21 -5.88 20.56
C LEU A 299 20.57 -6.44 19.18
N MET A 300 21.18 -5.62 18.33
CA MET A 300 21.52 -5.94 16.94
C MET A 300 23.02 -5.71 16.64
N PRO A 301 23.95 -6.40 17.33
CA PRO A 301 25.38 -6.10 17.26
C PRO A 301 26.00 -6.28 15.87
N ASP A 302 25.36 -7.11 15.02
CA ASP A 302 25.77 -7.46 13.67
C ASP A 302 25.19 -6.52 12.59
N PHE A 303 24.23 -5.65 12.94
CA PHE A 303 23.61 -4.69 12.04
C PHE A 303 24.07 -3.27 12.40
N ARG A 304 25.03 -2.75 11.63
CA ARG A 304 25.66 -1.43 11.82
C ARG A 304 25.71 -0.63 10.54
#